data_AF-A0A5N7AAM2-F1
#
_entry.id   AF-A0A5N7AAM2-F1
#
_cell.length_a   1.000
_cell.length_b   1.000
_cell.length_c   1.000
_cell.angle_alpha   90.00
_cell.angle_beta   90.00
_cell.angle_gamma   90.00
#
_symmetry.space_group_name_H-M   'P 1'
#
loop_
_entity.id
_entity.type
_entity.pdbx_description
1 polymer ?
#
loop_
_entity_poly.entity_id
_entity_poly.type
_entity_poly.pdbx_seq_one_letter_code
_entity_poly.pdbx_strand_id
1 'polypeptide(L)'
;MQLWNTVLQLSLLAFTAAPTAAASAWGFTDATVSVQTKGAGVGSGLKENIPDNKALTKPVSLGSADTLKVTLTAREGSSGKRAHQVFLLLQDPETGLDISYPFNVKENGKSKVELTQKDLPIQFLSLVEPLDAKLLIGSFGSAEAYNGAAFKLAVTRNPDQPVPTVEVSRYGKLPEIHHIFKEDPRSPPIVITLAFVAMVLGTLPVLAGVWLFLGANVCHLPKALKASPISHSVFLGSLLSIEGIFFLYYQSWTLFQILPAVAVAGTVAFISGSRALVSFNSNIAKSSLRFLHASNIDIADSHPARASHCGIRDPSMGSSSSKPVRSAAQAVSRRQYPKQPSTLPSTPSKPPSPGPASAPRPPKEQETKTRAPTGPTYHSKEQPSLTKSNAIDLDGRDPDFAATLRGIGPVSPAPTLSNSSTFASGAQRGDSVQTVFPRAANPALLVVTARQKIAKAAEREVELVGRPGFTGREYLDALTIRQALSMRDRQGMPSGEIERLLRLKKGVVDRLGKKGVVSEVG
;
A
#
# COMPACT_ATOMS: atom_id res chain seq x y z
N MET A 1 74.74 -32.11 61.65
CA MET A 1 73.44 -32.81 61.70
C MET A 1 72.42 -32.28 60.68
N GLN A 2 72.41 -31.00 60.29
CA GLN A 2 71.42 -30.48 59.32
C GLN A 2 71.66 -30.85 57.84
N LEU A 3 72.92 -30.99 57.41
CA LEU A 3 73.27 -31.37 56.03
C LEU A 3 72.92 -32.82 55.67
N TRP A 4 72.81 -33.71 56.66
CA TRP A 4 72.47 -35.11 56.41
C TRP A 4 70.96 -35.30 56.19
N ASN A 5 70.15 -34.53 56.92
CA ASN A 5 68.70 -34.54 56.75
C ASN A 5 68.26 -33.96 55.40
N THR A 6 68.96 -32.96 54.87
CA THR A 6 68.63 -32.41 53.54
C THR A 6 68.97 -33.39 52.42
N VAL A 7 70.08 -34.12 52.53
CA VAL A 7 70.46 -35.16 51.54
C VAL A 7 69.52 -36.38 51.61
N LEU A 8 69.05 -36.76 52.79
CA LEU A 8 68.06 -37.83 52.95
C LEU A 8 66.67 -37.44 52.40
N GLN A 9 66.27 -36.17 52.56
CA GLN A 9 65.01 -35.66 52.01
C GLN A 9 65.07 -35.48 50.49
N LEU A 10 66.22 -35.06 49.93
CA LEU A 10 66.43 -34.96 48.49
C LEU A 10 66.52 -36.32 47.80
N SER A 11 67.05 -37.35 48.48
CA SER A 11 67.09 -38.72 47.95
C SER A 11 65.72 -39.45 48.04
N LEU A 12 64.89 -39.14 49.04
CA LEU A 12 63.51 -39.64 49.10
C LEU A 12 62.60 -39.02 48.01
N LEU A 13 62.87 -37.78 47.61
CA LEU A 13 62.16 -37.10 46.52
C LEU A 13 62.59 -37.56 45.12
N ALA A 14 63.76 -38.18 44.99
CA ALA A 14 64.26 -38.69 43.70
C ALA A 14 63.77 -40.11 43.36
N PHE A 15 63.30 -40.89 44.35
CA PHE A 15 62.87 -42.27 44.14
C PHE A 15 61.38 -42.44 43.79
N THR A 16 60.57 -41.37 43.85
CA THR A 16 59.15 -41.39 43.45
C THR A 16 58.92 -40.97 41.99
N ALA A 17 59.99 -40.70 41.23
CA ALA A 17 59.93 -40.34 39.82
C ALA A 17 60.31 -41.51 38.89
N ALA A 18 59.78 -42.71 39.15
CA ALA A 18 59.66 -43.72 38.12
C ALA A 18 58.27 -43.56 37.48
N PRO A 19 58.15 -43.30 36.16
CA PRO A 19 56.84 -43.26 35.50
C PRO A 19 56.29 -44.69 35.42
N THR A 20 55.66 -45.16 36.49
CA THR A 20 54.83 -46.36 36.47
C THR A 20 53.51 -46.01 35.81
N ALA A 21 53.46 -46.26 34.50
CA ALA A 21 52.31 -46.50 33.64
C ALA A 21 52.59 -45.78 32.32
N ALA A 22 52.99 -46.53 31.30
CA ALA A 22 52.59 -46.14 29.96
C ALA A 22 51.06 -46.05 30.01
N ALA A 23 50.51 -44.84 30.02
CA ALA A 23 49.07 -44.65 29.96
C ALA A 23 48.60 -45.40 28.72
N SER A 24 47.82 -46.46 28.92
CA SER A 24 47.29 -47.26 27.83
C SER A 24 46.39 -46.34 27.01
N ALA A 25 46.84 -45.90 25.85
CA ALA A 25 46.02 -45.08 24.97
C ALA A 25 45.10 -45.98 24.13
N TRP A 26 43.87 -45.52 23.91
CA TRP A 26 43.01 -46.09 22.90
C TRP A 26 43.56 -45.74 21.52
N GLY A 27 43.40 -46.66 20.58
CA GLY A 27 43.73 -46.45 19.19
C GLY A 27 43.00 -47.45 18.30
N PHE A 28 43.39 -47.50 17.03
CA PHE A 28 42.83 -48.46 16.09
C PHE A 28 43.92 -49.20 15.31
N THR A 29 43.56 -50.38 14.82
CA THR A 29 44.31 -51.19 13.84
C THR A 29 43.35 -51.71 12.76
N ASP A 30 43.89 -52.02 11.58
CA ASP A 30 43.14 -52.55 10.44
C ASP A 30 41.94 -51.66 10.04
N ALA A 31 42.13 -50.33 10.06
CA ALA A 31 41.10 -49.40 9.67
C ALA A 31 41.01 -49.32 8.14
N THR A 32 39.88 -49.72 7.56
CA THR A 32 39.66 -49.63 6.11
C THR A 32 38.43 -48.80 5.80
N VAL A 33 38.58 -47.86 4.86
CA VAL A 33 37.49 -47.09 4.26
C VAL A 33 37.19 -47.69 2.92
N SER A 34 35.92 -48.00 2.67
CA SER A 34 35.45 -48.49 1.38
C SER A 34 34.28 -47.68 0.89
N VAL A 35 34.30 -47.30 -0.39
CA VAL A 35 33.16 -46.65 -1.07
C VAL A 35 32.60 -47.66 -2.05
N GLN A 36 31.35 -48.09 -1.84
CA GLN A 36 30.67 -49.07 -2.69
C GLN A 36 29.56 -48.37 -3.48
N THR A 37 29.68 -48.37 -4.81
CA THR A 37 28.65 -47.85 -5.73
C THR A 37 27.52 -48.86 -5.88
N LYS A 38 26.26 -48.46 -5.69
CA LYS A 38 25.09 -49.34 -5.83
C LYS A 38 24.96 -49.86 -7.27
N GLY A 39 25.13 -51.16 -7.48
CA GLY A 39 25.02 -51.83 -8.79
C GLY A 39 26.35 -52.30 -9.37
N ALA A 40 27.48 -51.99 -8.74
CA ALA A 40 28.76 -52.58 -9.11
C ALA A 40 28.98 -53.88 -8.33
N GLY A 41 29.41 -54.94 -9.02
CA GLY A 41 29.64 -56.26 -8.42
C GLY A 41 30.58 -56.22 -7.20
N VAL A 42 30.51 -57.27 -6.38
CA VAL A 42 31.30 -57.42 -5.14
C VAL A 42 32.79 -57.20 -5.42
N GLY A 43 33.34 -56.05 -5.01
CA GLY A 43 34.77 -55.71 -5.19
C GLY A 43 35.07 -54.46 -6.03
N SER A 44 34.08 -53.83 -6.66
CA SER A 44 34.26 -52.65 -7.55
C SER A 44 34.33 -51.29 -6.83
N GLY A 45 34.66 -51.26 -5.53
CA GLY A 45 34.68 -50.04 -4.73
C GLY A 45 36.10 -49.58 -4.38
N LEU A 46 36.31 -48.26 -4.24
CA LEU A 46 37.56 -47.73 -3.70
C LEU A 46 37.74 -48.27 -2.27
N LYS A 47 38.80 -49.03 -2.00
CA LYS A 47 39.15 -49.55 -0.66
C LYS A 47 40.52 -49.03 -0.28
N GLU A 48 40.58 -48.12 0.68
CA GLU A 48 41.82 -47.55 1.20
C GLU A 48 42.03 -47.99 2.65
N ASN A 49 43.26 -48.38 2.97
CA ASN A 49 43.68 -48.74 4.32
C ASN A 49 44.18 -47.46 5.02
N ILE A 50 43.54 -47.08 6.12
CA ILE A 50 43.96 -45.95 6.95
C ILE A 50 45.15 -46.41 7.80
N PRO A 51 46.29 -45.71 7.74
CA PRO A 51 47.44 -46.03 8.58
C PRO A 51 47.09 -45.94 10.07
N ASP A 52 47.62 -46.87 10.87
CA ASP A 52 47.35 -46.95 12.30
C ASP A 52 47.58 -45.60 13.00
N ASN A 53 46.53 -45.12 13.68
CA ASN A 53 46.51 -43.86 14.43
C ASN A 53 46.92 -42.61 13.62
N LYS A 54 46.87 -42.63 12.28
CA LYS A 54 47.25 -41.51 11.41
C LYS A 54 46.21 -41.26 10.32
N ALA A 55 46.13 -40.01 9.85
CA ALA A 55 45.21 -39.60 8.80
C ALA A 55 45.67 -40.06 7.39
N LEU A 56 44.69 -40.37 6.56
CA LEU A 56 44.82 -40.62 5.13
C LEU A 56 45.02 -39.29 4.40
N THR A 57 46.01 -39.24 3.50
CA THR A 57 46.36 -38.00 2.78
C THR A 57 45.48 -37.75 1.55
N LYS A 58 44.82 -38.79 1.03
CA LYS A 58 43.92 -38.70 -0.13
C LYS A 58 42.47 -38.46 0.33
N PRO A 59 41.73 -37.53 -0.31
CA PRO A 59 40.32 -37.35 -0.04
C PRO A 59 39.51 -38.50 -0.63
N VAL A 60 38.51 -38.96 0.12
CA VAL A 60 37.56 -40.01 -0.28
C VAL A 60 36.33 -39.33 -0.85
N SER A 61 36.00 -39.62 -2.11
CA SER A 61 34.80 -39.07 -2.76
C SER A 61 33.57 -39.93 -2.52
N LEU A 62 32.45 -39.32 -2.16
CA LEU A 62 31.15 -39.99 -1.98
C LEU A 62 30.13 -39.42 -2.98
N GLY A 63 29.70 -40.24 -3.94
CA GLY A 63 28.64 -39.91 -4.89
C GLY A 63 27.24 -40.23 -4.37
N SER A 64 26.22 -39.90 -5.16
CA SER A 64 24.81 -40.01 -4.73
C SER A 64 24.26 -41.42 -4.63
N ALA A 65 24.88 -42.39 -5.32
CA ALA A 65 24.51 -43.80 -5.28
C ALA A 65 25.48 -44.64 -4.44
N ASP A 66 26.41 -43.99 -3.74
CA ASP A 66 27.52 -44.64 -3.06
C ASP A 66 27.22 -44.85 -1.57
N THR A 67 27.72 -45.95 -1.05
CA THR A 67 27.72 -46.29 0.38
C THR A 67 29.14 -46.24 0.90
N LEU A 68 29.41 -45.32 1.83
CA LEU A 68 30.64 -45.27 2.59
C LEU A 68 30.59 -46.31 3.71
N LYS A 69 31.59 -47.17 3.78
CA LYS A 69 31.72 -48.19 4.82
C LYS A 69 33.10 -48.10 5.45
N VAL A 70 33.11 -47.81 6.74
CA VAL A 70 34.34 -47.74 7.53
C VAL A 70 34.35 -48.88 8.52
N THR A 71 35.43 -49.66 8.51
CA THR A 71 35.66 -50.74 9.46
C THR A 71 37.00 -50.56 10.14
N LEU A 72 37.08 -50.85 11.43
CA LEU A 72 38.31 -50.75 12.21
C LEU A 72 38.28 -51.72 13.38
N THR A 73 39.44 -52.00 13.98
CA THR A 73 39.53 -52.74 15.23
C THR A 73 40.02 -51.80 16.33
N ALA A 74 39.20 -51.55 17.34
CA ALA A 74 39.56 -50.71 18.48
C ALA A 74 40.51 -51.48 19.41
N ARG A 75 41.59 -50.82 19.82
CA ARG A 75 42.60 -51.37 20.73
C ARG A 75 42.84 -50.48 21.93
N GLU A 76 43.07 -51.10 23.08
CA GLU A 76 43.62 -50.46 24.27
C GLU A 76 45.05 -50.98 24.43
N GLY A 77 46.04 -50.11 24.16
CA GLY A 77 47.44 -50.54 24.05
C GLY A 77 47.66 -51.51 22.88
N SER A 78 48.06 -52.76 23.18
CA SER A 78 48.31 -53.81 22.18
C SER A 78 47.16 -54.82 22.03
N SER A 79 46.12 -54.74 22.87
CA SER A 79 45.01 -55.71 22.89
C SER A 79 43.73 -55.13 22.30
N GLY A 80 43.11 -55.86 21.37
CA GLY A 80 41.80 -55.51 20.81
C GLY A 80 40.71 -55.68 21.87
N LYS A 81 40.01 -54.60 22.20
CA LYS A 81 38.96 -54.60 23.24
C LYS A 81 37.73 -53.85 22.78
N ARG A 82 36.57 -54.25 23.32
CA ARG A 82 35.30 -53.57 23.06
C ARG A 82 35.28 -52.21 23.76
N ALA A 83 35.50 -51.15 22.99
CA ALA A 83 35.31 -49.77 23.46
C ALA A 83 33.81 -49.47 23.66
N HIS A 84 33.49 -48.63 24.65
CA HIS A 84 32.10 -48.22 24.93
C HIS A 84 31.59 -47.15 23.95
N GLN A 85 32.49 -46.31 23.45
CA GLN A 85 32.20 -45.24 22.51
C GLN A 85 33.14 -45.36 21.31
N VAL A 86 32.57 -45.53 20.12
CA VAL A 86 33.28 -45.49 18.86
C VAL A 86 32.41 -44.70 17.90
N PHE A 87 32.87 -43.49 17.52
CA PHE A 87 32.12 -42.58 16.67
C PHE A 87 32.96 -42.11 15.48
N LEU A 88 32.30 -41.95 14.34
CA LEU A 88 32.81 -41.19 13.20
C LEU A 88 32.23 -39.78 13.29
N LEU A 89 33.08 -38.80 13.59
CA LEU A 89 32.71 -37.39 13.60
C LEU A 89 33.02 -36.80 12.21
N LEU A 90 31.99 -36.29 11.52
CA LEU A 90 32.18 -35.49 10.32
C LEU A 90 32.02 -34.03 10.70
N GLN A 91 33.01 -33.21 10.39
CA GLN A 91 33.03 -31.79 10.72
C GLN A 91 33.30 -30.95 9.47
N ASP A 92 32.54 -29.88 9.32
CA ASP A 92 32.81 -28.83 8.36
C ASP A 92 33.91 -27.88 8.91
N PRO A 93 35.04 -27.69 8.19
CA PRO A 93 36.11 -26.80 8.63
C PRO A 93 35.72 -25.32 8.68
N GLU A 94 34.78 -24.85 7.85
CA GLU A 94 34.45 -23.42 7.76
C GLU A 94 33.39 -23.01 8.80
N THR A 95 32.28 -23.75 8.86
CA THR A 95 31.18 -23.42 9.78
C THR A 95 31.35 -24.04 11.16
N GLY A 96 32.24 -25.02 11.30
CA GLY A 96 32.44 -25.81 12.51
C GLY A 96 31.30 -26.79 12.81
N LEU A 97 30.31 -26.93 11.90
CA LEU A 97 29.17 -27.82 12.07
C LEU A 97 29.62 -29.28 12.05
N ASP A 98 29.22 -30.05 13.04
CA ASP A 98 29.61 -31.44 13.20
C ASP A 98 28.43 -32.39 13.37
N ILE A 99 28.65 -33.65 13.01
CA ILE A 99 27.75 -34.76 13.28
C ILE A 99 28.55 -35.98 13.67
N SER A 100 28.02 -36.79 14.58
CA SER A 100 28.63 -38.05 15.00
C SER A 100 27.78 -39.25 14.60
N TYR A 101 28.44 -40.26 14.04
CA TYR A 101 27.81 -41.53 13.68
C TYR A 101 28.40 -42.68 14.51
N PRO A 102 27.58 -43.40 15.30
CA PRO A 102 28.06 -44.52 16.11
C PRO A 102 28.46 -45.71 15.25
N PHE A 103 29.55 -46.37 15.61
CA PHE A 103 29.92 -47.66 15.04
C PHE A 103 29.17 -48.80 15.75
N ASN A 104 28.91 -49.87 15.01
CA ASN A 104 28.49 -51.15 15.57
C ASN A 104 29.74 -51.93 16.01
N VAL A 105 29.98 -52.01 17.32
CA VAL A 105 31.19 -52.61 17.94
C VAL A 105 30.89 -54.03 18.41
N LYS A 106 31.66 -55.00 17.91
CA LYS A 106 31.63 -56.41 18.36
C LYS A 106 32.51 -56.63 19.58
N GLU A 107 32.34 -57.78 20.25
CA GLU A 107 33.12 -58.14 21.45
C GLU A 107 34.63 -58.21 21.21
N ASN A 108 35.06 -58.53 20.00
CA ASN A 108 36.46 -58.58 19.60
C ASN A 108 37.06 -57.22 19.22
N GLY A 109 36.37 -56.11 19.49
CA GLY A 109 36.81 -54.75 19.14
C GLY A 109 36.62 -54.37 17.67
N LYS A 110 36.15 -55.29 16.80
CA LYS A 110 35.83 -54.96 15.40
C LYS A 110 34.58 -54.10 15.34
N SER A 111 34.72 -52.95 14.69
CA SER A 111 33.72 -51.90 14.60
C SER A 111 33.40 -51.61 13.14
N LYS A 112 32.11 -51.40 12.84
CA LYS A 112 31.65 -51.09 11.47
C LYS A 112 30.61 -49.97 11.48
N VAL A 113 30.73 -49.02 10.55
CA VAL A 113 29.72 -48.00 10.24
C VAL A 113 29.48 -47.97 8.72
N GLU A 114 28.22 -47.84 8.32
CA GLU A 114 27.79 -47.70 6.91
C GLU A 114 26.97 -46.42 6.81
N LEU A 115 27.32 -45.55 5.84
CA LEU A 115 26.70 -44.25 5.62
C LEU A 115 26.39 -44.08 4.14
N THR A 116 25.20 -43.60 3.83
CA THR A 116 24.79 -43.18 2.48
C THR A 116 24.62 -41.68 2.43
N GLN A 117 24.54 -41.10 1.22
CA GLN A 117 24.32 -39.66 1.08
C GLN A 117 22.98 -39.20 1.70
N LYS A 118 22.00 -40.10 1.87
CA LYS A 118 20.71 -39.79 2.52
C LYS A 118 20.82 -39.66 4.04
N ASP A 119 21.83 -40.30 4.63
CA ASP A 119 22.08 -40.26 6.07
C ASP A 119 22.85 -39.00 6.48
N LEU A 120 23.37 -38.25 5.49
CA LEU A 120 24.03 -36.97 5.69
C LEU A 120 22.98 -35.85 5.76
N PRO A 121 23.06 -34.95 6.76
CA PRO A 121 22.31 -33.71 6.79
C PRO A 121 22.43 -32.92 5.48
N ILE A 122 21.31 -32.33 5.07
CA ILE A 122 21.20 -31.48 3.88
C ILE A 122 22.21 -30.32 3.86
N GLN A 123 22.67 -29.87 5.02
CA GLN A 123 23.70 -28.84 5.15
C GLN A 123 25.02 -29.33 4.53
N PHE A 124 25.47 -30.54 4.86
CA PHE A 124 26.67 -31.14 4.28
C PHE A 124 26.57 -31.43 2.78
N LEU A 125 25.37 -31.53 2.23
CA LEU A 125 25.15 -31.71 0.80
C LEU A 125 25.26 -30.41 -0.02
N SER A 126 25.25 -29.25 0.65
CA SER A 126 25.42 -27.93 0.04
C SER A 126 26.87 -27.45 0.03
N LEU A 127 27.79 -28.14 0.71
CA LEU A 127 29.20 -27.76 0.77
C LEU A 127 29.96 -28.12 -0.50
N VAL A 128 30.84 -27.22 -0.90
CA VAL A 128 31.81 -27.41 -1.98
C VAL A 128 33.13 -28.00 -1.44
N GLU A 129 33.46 -27.71 -0.17
CA GLU A 129 34.69 -28.16 0.46
C GLU A 129 34.57 -29.59 1.05
N PRO A 130 35.66 -30.37 1.08
CA PRO A 130 35.68 -31.68 1.73
C PRO A 130 35.52 -31.58 3.25
N LEU A 131 34.69 -32.45 3.81
CA LEU A 131 34.46 -32.57 5.26
C LEU A 131 35.64 -33.26 5.94
N ASP A 132 36.00 -32.83 7.14
CA ASP A 132 37.00 -33.50 7.96
C ASP A 132 36.36 -34.66 8.75
N ALA A 133 36.80 -35.89 8.46
CA ALA A 133 36.36 -37.08 9.20
C ALA A 133 37.36 -37.40 10.31
N LYS A 134 36.90 -37.38 11.56
CA LYS A 134 37.66 -37.73 12.77
C LYS A 134 37.09 -38.99 13.40
N LEU A 135 37.97 -39.80 13.98
CA LEU A 135 37.57 -40.96 14.77
C LEU A 135 37.72 -40.67 16.26
N LEU A 136 36.65 -40.98 16.99
CA LEU A 136 36.57 -40.85 18.43
C LEU A 136 36.42 -42.25 19.02
N ILE A 137 37.39 -42.68 19.84
CA ILE A 137 37.35 -43.96 20.54
C ILE A 137 37.56 -43.72 22.03
N GLY A 138 36.60 -44.15 22.83
CA GLY A 138 36.63 -44.00 24.28
C GLY A 138 35.97 -45.18 24.99
N SER A 139 36.44 -45.44 26.20
CA SER A 139 35.87 -46.45 27.08
C SER A 139 35.96 -45.99 28.53
N PHE A 140 35.17 -46.58 29.42
CA PHE A 140 35.35 -46.36 30.85
C PHE A 140 36.70 -46.95 31.30
N GLY A 141 37.53 -46.16 31.97
CA GLY A 141 38.86 -46.56 32.43
C GLY A 141 39.83 -45.38 32.60
N SER A 142 41.07 -45.68 32.98
CA SER A 142 42.19 -44.72 33.08
C SER A 142 42.97 -44.52 31.77
N ALA A 143 42.54 -45.20 30.70
CA ALA A 143 43.12 -45.14 29.37
C ALA A 143 42.76 -43.83 28.63
N GLU A 144 43.74 -43.23 27.95
CA GLU A 144 43.52 -41.99 27.19
C GLU A 144 42.64 -42.25 25.96
N ALA A 145 41.60 -41.43 25.76
CA ALA A 145 40.70 -41.57 24.62
C ALA A 145 41.36 -41.13 23.31
N TYR A 146 41.07 -41.83 22.22
CA TYR A 146 41.56 -41.46 20.90
C TYR A 146 40.68 -40.39 20.27
N ASN A 147 41.29 -39.28 19.85
CA ASN A 147 40.66 -38.26 19.01
C ASN A 147 41.65 -37.86 17.91
N GLY A 148 41.42 -38.34 16.69
CA GLY A 148 42.32 -38.10 15.57
C GLY A 148 41.61 -37.96 14.24
N ALA A 149 42.18 -37.15 13.33
CA ALA A 149 41.74 -37.07 11.95
C ALA A 149 42.03 -38.37 11.22
N ALA A 150 41.12 -38.81 10.37
CA ALA A 150 41.19 -40.07 9.67
C ALA A 150 41.24 -39.93 8.15
N PHE A 151 40.35 -39.14 7.56
CA PHE A 151 40.35 -38.84 6.13
C PHE A 151 39.50 -37.60 5.85
N LYS A 152 39.61 -37.05 4.64
CA LYS A 152 38.72 -35.99 4.16
C LYS A 152 37.65 -36.57 3.24
N LEU A 153 36.39 -36.21 3.44
CA LEU A 153 35.25 -36.73 2.70
C LEU A 153 34.73 -35.65 1.73
N ALA A 154 34.91 -35.86 0.43
CA ALA A 154 34.39 -34.98 -0.60
C ALA A 154 33.02 -35.48 -1.07
N VAL A 155 31.95 -34.74 -0.79
CA VAL A 155 30.59 -35.10 -1.21
C VAL A 155 30.37 -34.62 -2.63
N THR A 156 30.32 -35.54 -3.59
CA THR A 156 30.12 -35.20 -5.01
C THR A 156 28.63 -35.18 -5.33
N ARG A 157 28.16 -34.09 -5.94
CA ARG A 157 26.75 -33.88 -6.26
C ARG A 157 26.50 -33.93 -7.77
N ASN A 158 25.32 -34.43 -8.14
CA ASN A 158 24.86 -34.36 -9.53
C ASN A 158 24.55 -32.90 -9.91
N PRO A 159 25.18 -32.34 -10.97
CA PRO A 159 24.99 -30.94 -11.39
C PRO A 159 23.55 -30.60 -11.80
N ASP A 160 22.72 -31.59 -12.15
CA ASP A 160 21.36 -31.37 -12.64
C ASP A 160 20.32 -31.15 -11.52
N GLN A 161 20.71 -31.26 -10.25
CA GLN A 161 19.81 -31.06 -9.12
C GLN A 161 20.01 -29.67 -8.46
N PRO A 162 18.93 -28.93 -8.14
CA PRO A 162 19.02 -27.61 -7.52
C PRO A 162 19.57 -27.72 -6.09
N VAL A 163 20.52 -26.86 -5.69
CA VAL A 163 21.16 -26.89 -4.37
C VAL A 163 20.11 -26.84 -3.25
N PRO A 164 20.12 -27.80 -2.29
CA PRO A 164 19.19 -27.78 -1.18
C PRO A 164 19.55 -26.63 -0.23
N THR A 165 18.95 -25.47 -0.47
CA THR A 165 19.08 -24.31 0.42
C THR A 165 18.11 -24.49 1.58
N VAL A 166 18.65 -24.67 2.78
CA VAL A 166 17.84 -24.70 4.00
C VAL A 166 17.65 -23.26 4.46
N GLU A 167 16.45 -22.72 4.27
CA GLU A 167 16.02 -21.53 5.00
C GLU A 167 15.76 -21.94 6.45
N VAL A 168 16.82 -22.04 7.25
CA VAL A 168 16.66 -22.07 8.70
C VAL A 168 16.30 -20.66 9.11
N SER A 169 15.18 -20.48 9.81
CA SER A 169 14.76 -19.20 10.38
C SER A 169 15.76 -18.77 11.45
N ARG A 170 16.88 -18.18 11.02
CA ARG A 170 17.94 -17.69 11.87
C ARG A 170 17.61 -16.25 12.24
N TYR A 171 17.61 -15.95 13.53
CA TYR A 171 17.52 -14.56 13.99
C TYR A 171 18.73 -13.81 13.43
N GLY A 172 18.45 -12.92 12.48
CA GLY A 172 19.46 -12.19 11.73
C GLY A 172 18.85 -10.95 11.09
N LYS A 173 19.70 -10.08 10.57
CA LYS A 173 19.24 -8.89 9.85
C LYS A 173 18.51 -9.31 8.58
N LEU A 174 17.22 -9.01 8.49
CA LEU A 174 16.42 -9.22 7.29
C LEU A 174 16.86 -8.28 6.16
N PRO A 175 16.67 -8.68 4.89
CA PRO A 175 16.95 -7.81 3.76
C PRO A 175 16.10 -6.53 3.83
N GLU A 176 16.70 -5.42 3.36
CA GLU A 176 16.03 -4.12 3.28
C GLU A 176 14.97 -4.14 2.17
N ILE A 177 13.80 -3.55 2.42
CA ILE A 177 12.69 -3.57 1.48
C ILE A 177 12.39 -2.15 1.00
N HIS A 178 12.33 -1.98 -0.32
CA HIS A 178 12.05 -0.70 -0.98
C HIS A 178 10.62 -0.68 -1.53
N HIS A 179 9.86 0.37 -1.21
CA HIS A 179 8.56 0.59 -1.84
C HIS A 179 8.74 1.05 -3.29
N ILE A 180 8.19 0.30 -4.23
CA ILE A 180 8.19 0.65 -5.65
C ILE A 180 6.92 1.47 -5.92
N PHE A 181 7.09 2.77 -6.20
CA PHE A 181 5.99 3.64 -6.58
C PHE A 181 5.47 3.30 -7.98
N LYS A 182 4.21 3.63 -8.23
CA LYS A 182 3.66 3.58 -9.59
C LYS A 182 4.36 4.63 -10.44
N GLU A 183 4.67 4.27 -11.67
CA GLU A 183 5.18 5.23 -12.66
C GLU A 183 4.12 6.29 -12.95
N ASP A 184 4.57 7.53 -13.14
CA ASP A 184 3.68 8.63 -13.51
C ASP A 184 3.10 8.38 -14.92
N PRO A 185 1.82 8.72 -15.15
CA PRO A 185 1.20 8.57 -16.47
C PRO A 185 1.92 9.44 -17.50
N ARG A 186 2.31 8.85 -18.62
CA ARG A 186 2.99 9.57 -19.71
C ARG A 186 1.99 10.40 -20.52
N SER A 187 2.21 11.71 -20.59
CA SER A 187 1.43 12.62 -21.44
C SER A 187 1.86 12.52 -22.92
N PRO A 188 0.95 12.84 -23.87
CA PRO A 188 1.27 12.81 -25.30
C PRO A 188 2.24 13.94 -25.70
N PRO A 189 2.94 13.81 -26.85
CA PRO A 189 3.83 14.85 -27.37
C PRO A 189 3.11 16.19 -27.63
N ILE A 190 3.77 17.29 -27.26
CA ILE A 190 3.24 18.67 -27.38
C ILE A 190 2.88 19.04 -28.82
N VAL A 191 3.61 18.52 -29.81
CA VAL A 191 3.34 18.81 -31.23
C VAL A 191 1.96 18.33 -31.65
N ILE A 192 1.56 17.13 -31.18
CA ILE A 192 0.26 16.55 -31.51
C ILE A 192 -0.85 17.36 -30.85
N THR A 193 -0.71 17.68 -29.56
CA THR A 193 -1.72 18.47 -28.84
C THR A 193 -1.89 19.87 -29.43
N LEU A 194 -0.79 20.52 -29.83
CA LEU A 194 -0.81 21.85 -30.44
C LEU A 194 -1.46 21.84 -31.84
N ALA A 195 -1.26 20.78 -32.62
CA ALA A 195 -1.92 20.62 -33.92
C ALA A 195 -3.45 20.55 -33.77
N PHE A 196 -3.96 19.80 -32.79
CA PHE A 196 -5.40 19.75 -32.51
C PHE A 196 -5.95 21.08 -32.01
N VAL A 197 -5.23 21.79 -31.14
CA VAL A 197 -5.62 23.14 -30.69
C VAL A 197 -5.70 24.10 -31.88
N ALA A 198 -4.71 24.07 -32.78
CA ALA A 198 -4.72 24.90 -33.99
C ALA A 198 -5.90 24.54 -34.92
N MET A 199 -6.24 23.26 -35.05
CA MET A 199 -7.41 22.82 -35.83
C MET A 199 -8.71 23.36 -35.25
N VAL A 200 -8.90 23.28 -33.92
CA VAL A 200 -10.09 23.83 -33.24
C VAL A 200 -10.16 25.33 -33.42
N LEU A 201 -9.06 26.06 -33.20
CA LEU A 201 -9.00 27.51 -33.42
C LEU A 201 -9.26 27.88 -34.89
N GLY A 202 -8.83 27.05 -35.83
CA GLY A 202 -9.08 27.20 -37.27
C GLY A 202 -10.54 27.08 -37.67
N THR A 203 -11.39 26.44 -36.85
CA THR A 203 -12.85 26.39 -37.13
C THR A 203 -13.53 27.76 -36.97
N LEU A 204 -12.99 28.65 -36.13
CA LEU A 204 -13.54 29.99 -35.91
C LEU A 204 -13.46 30.91 -37.15
N PRO A 205 -12.30 31.07 -37.83
CA PRO A 205 -12.24 31.86 -39.06
C PRO A 205 -13.03 31.21 -40.21
N VAL A 206 -13.10 29.87 -40.27
CA VAL A 206 -13.96 29.17 -41.25
C VAL A 206 -15.43 29.54 -41.02
N LEU A 207 -15.91 29.50 -39.77
CA LEU A 207 -17.26 29.92 -39.42
C LEU A 207 -17.52 31.39 -39.80
N ALA A 208 -16.57 32.28 -39.50
CA ALA A 208 -16.66 33.70 -39.87
C ALA A 208 -16.74 33.89 -41.40
N GLY A 209 -15.92 33.15 -42.17
CA GLY A 209 -15.94 33.16 -43.63
C GLY A 209 -17.28 32.68 -44.20
N VAL A 210 -17.86 31.62 -43.61
CA VAL A 210 -19.19 31.12 -44.00
C VAL A 210 -20.27 32.16 -43.71
N TRP A 211 -20.23 32.83 -42.56
CA TRP A 211 -21.17 33.91 -42.25
C TRP A 211 -21.07 35.09 -43.22
N LEU A 212 -19.85 35.48 -43.60
CA LEU A 212 -19.66 36.53 -44.61
C LEU A 212 -20.17 36.09 -45.99
N PHE A 213 -19.94 34.84 -46.38
CA PHE A 213 -20.46 34.28 -47.64
C PHE A 213 -21.99 34.23 -47.68
N LEU A 214 -22.64 33.86 -46.57
CA LEU A 214 -24.10 33.87 -46.42
C LEU A 214 -24.70 35.27 -46.28
N GLY A 215 -23.88 36.32 -46.21
CA GLY A 215 -24.35 37.70 -46.10
C GLY A 215 -24.86 38.07 -44.71
N ALA A 216 -24.23 37.57 -43.65
CA ALA A 216 -24.54 37.97 -42.27
C ALA A 216 -24.47 39.51 -42.13
N ASN A 217 -25.62 40.12 -41.83
CA ASN A 217 -25.77 41.56 -41.89
C ASN A 217 -25.74 42.19 -40.47
N VAL A 218 -24.73 43.01 -40.20
CA VAL A 218 -24.58 43.79 -38.96
C VAL A 218 -25.06 45.23 -39.08
N CYS A 219 -25.58 45.66 -40.23
CA CYS A 219 -25.97 47.06 -40.50
C CYS A 219 -27.10 47.56 -39.58
N HIS A 220 -27.88 46.66 -38.96
CA HIS A 220 -28.92 47.03 -38.00
C HIS A 220 -28.40 47.26 -36.58
N LEU A 221 -27.18 46.80 -36.26
CA LEU A 221 -26.58 46.94 -34.94
C LEU A 221 -26.29 48.42 -34.59
N PRO A 222 -25.68 49.24 -35.46
CA PRO A 222 -25.52 50.68 -35.21
C PRO A 222 -26.85 51.44 -35.15
N LYS A 223 -27.87 51.00 -35.90
CA LYS A 223 -29.20 51.62 -35.91
C LYS A 223 -29.97 51.30 -34.62
N ALA A 224 -29.85 50.08 -34.10
CA ALA A 224 -30.43 49.66 -32.82
C ALA A 224 -29.75 50.34 -31.62
N LEU A 225 -28.41 50.45 -31.65
CA LEU A 225 -27.64 51.15 -30.61
C LEU A 225 -27.93 52.65 -30.57
N LYS A 226 -28.18 53.31 -31.71
CA LYS A 226 -28.59 54.73 -31.73
C LYS A 226 -30.04 54.96 -31.25
N ALA A 227 -30.93 54.01 -31.47
CA ALA A 227 -32.35 54.14 -31.12
C ALA A 227 -32.63 53.96 -29.61
N SER A 228 -31.90 53.08 -28.93
CA SER A 228 -31.95 52.93 -27.47
C SER A 228 -30.57 52.54 -26.93
N PRO A 229 -29.68 53.52 -26.72
CA PRO A 229 -28.27 53.26 -26.42
C PRO A 229 -28.08 52.58 -25.07
N ILE A 230 -28.88 52.96 -24.06
CA ILE A 230 -28.68 52.52 -22.68
C ILE A 230 -29.08 51.04 -22.52
N SER A 231 -30.25 50.62 -22.97
CA SER A 231 -30.71 49.24 -22.75
C SER A 231 -29.94 48.21 -23.57
N HIS A 232 -29.55 48.54 -24.80
CA HIS A 232 -28.80 47.60 -25.64
C HIS A 232 -27.32 47.50 -25.22
N SER A 233 -26.68 48.60 -24.84
CA SER A 233 -25.29 48.57 -24.35
C SER A 233 -25.16 47.88 -23.00
N VAL A 234 -26.06 48.17 -22.04
CA VAL A 234 -26.06 47.52 -20.73
C VAL A 234 -26.38 46.03 -20.86
N PHE A 235 -27.28 45.65 -21.77
CA PHE A 235 -27.57 44.24 -22.04
C PHE A 235 -26.36 43.50 -22.63
N LEU A 236 -25.73 44.06 -23.67
CA LEU A 236 -24.52 43.47 -24.27
C LEU A 236 -23.35 43.41 -23.27
N GLY A 237 -23.14 44.48 -22.50
CA GLY A 237 -22.13 44.54 -21.45
C GLY A 237 -22.38 43.53 -20.33
N SER A 238 -23.65 43.30 -19.95
CA SER A 238 -24.00 42.27 -18.96
C SER A 238 -23.71 40.86 -19.45
N LEU A 239 -23.92 40.58 -20.76
CA LEU A 239 -23.61 39.29 -21.35
C LEU A 239 -22.09 39.04 -21.41
N LEU A 240 -21.31 40.04 -21.83
CA LEU A 240 -19.84 39.97 -21.80
C LEU A 240 -19.29 39.85 -20.37
N SER A 241 -19.92 40.52 -19.41
CA SER A 241 -19.55 40.43 -17.99
C SER A 241 -19.78 39.02 -17.45
N ILE A 242 -20.92 38.39 -17.76
CA ILE A 242 -21.21 37.00 -17.36
C ILE A 242 -20.17 36.03 -17.94
N GLU A 243 -19.82 36.17 -19.22
CA GLU A 243 -18.77 35.35 -19.86
C GLU A 243 -17.39 35.57 -19.20
N GLY A 244 -17.05 36.83 -18.91
CA GLY A 244 -15.83 37.18 -18.19
C GLY A 244 -15.77 36.60 -16.78
N ILE A 245 -16.90 36.57 -16.06
CA ILE A 245 -17.01 35.94 -14.74
C ILE A 245 -16.80 34.42 -14.85
N PHE A 246 -17.35 33.76 -15.90
CA PHE A 246 -17.09 32.34 -16.14
C PHE A 246 -15.62 32.07 -16.49
N PHE A 247 -14.98 32.94 -17.26
CA PHE A 247 -13.54 32.87 -17.53
C PHE A 247 -12.71 33.00 -16.23
N LEU A 248 -13.06 33.94 -15.35
CA LEU A 248 -12.40 34.09 -14.05
C LEU A 248 -12.63 32.87 -13.14
N TYR A 249 -13.81 32.25 -13.20
CA TYR A 249 -14.09 30.97 -12.52
C TYR A 249 -13.24 29.81 -13.05
N TYR A 250 -13.04 29.73 -14.37
CA TYR A 250 -12.13 28.75 -14.94
C TYR A 250 -10.68 28.95 -14.49
N GLN A 251 -10.23 30.21 -14.38
CA GLN A 251 -8.84 30.53 -14.06
C GLN A 251 -8.51 30.49 -12.55
N SER A 252 -9.37 31.05 -11.69
CA SER A 252 -9.00 31.26 -10.28
C SER A 252 -10.15 31.42 -9.27
N TRP A 253 -11.37 31.78 -9.67
CA TRP A 253 -12.45 32.06 -8.72
C TRP A 253 -13.09 30.78 -8.18
N THR A 254 -13.47 30.81 -6.90
CA THR A 254 -14.20 29.71 -6.25
C THR A 254 -15.71 29.81 -6.50
N LEU A 255 -16.44 28.71 -6.32
CA LEU A 255 -17.90 28.64 -6.54
C LEU A 255 -18.66 29.72 -5.75
N PHE A 256 -18.27 30.00 -4.51
CA PHE A 256 -18.93 31.00 -3.65
C PHE A 256 -18.64 32.45 -4.05
N GLN A 257 -17.61 32.71 -4.85
CA GLN A 257 -17.29 34.03 -5.38
C GLN A 257 -18.04 34.31 -6.69
N ILE A 258 -18.14 33.30 -7.57
CA ILE A 258 -18.89 33.42 -8.83
C ILE A 258 -20.40 33.53 -8.59
N LEU A 259 -20.96 32.78 -7.63
CA LEU A 259 -22.41 32.73 -7.41
C LEU A 259 -23.05 34.11 -7.16
N PRO A 260 -22.55 34.96 -6.22
CA PRO A 260 -23.08 36.31 -6.05
C PRO A 260 -22.76 37.22 -7.25
N ALA A 261 -21.59 37.09 -7.87
CA ALA A 261 -21.20 37.92 -9.02
C ALA A 261 -22.10 37.67 -10.24
N VAL A 262 -22.41 36.42 -10.55
CA VAL A 262 -23.35 36.03 -11.61
C VAL A 262 -24.78 36.35 -11.21
N ALA A 263 -25.17 36.26 -9.94
CA ALA A 263 -26.49 36.70 -9.50
C ALA A 263 -26.70 38.20 -9.77
N VAL A 264 -25.71 39.03 -9.47
CA VAL A 264 -25.76 40.48 -9.76
C VAL A 264 -25.72 40.73 -11.27
N ALA A 265 -24.77 40.17 -12.01
CA ALA A 265 -24.69 40.38 -13.46
C ALA A 265 -25.92 39.83 -14.20
N GLY A 266 -26.47 38.71 -13.75
CA GLY A 266 -27.66 38.05 -14.29
C GLY A 266 -28.95 38.83 -14.03
N THR A 267 -29.11 39.44 -12.85
CA THR A 267 -30.26 40.33 -12.57
C THR A 267 -30.22 41.58 -13.45
N VAL A 268 -29.02 42.16 -13.65
CA VAL A 268 -28.82 43.28 -14.59
C VAL A 268 -29.14 42.86 -16.03
N ALA A 269 -28.67 41.69 -16.46
CA ALA A 269 -28.96 41.15 -17.79
C ALA A 269 -30.46 40.91 -18.01
N PHE A 270 -31.16 40.40 -16.99
CA PHE A 270 -32.60 40.15 -17.05
C PHE A 270 -33.42 41.44 -17.21
N ILE A 271 -33.11 42.47 -16.40
CA ILE A 271 -33.82 43.76 -16.45
C ILE A 271 -33.49 44.51 -17.76
N SER A 272 -32.22 44.54 -18.16
CA SER A 272 -31.81 45.23 -19.38
C SER A 272 -32.29 44.51 -20.64
N GLY A 273 -32.23 43.17 -20.64
CA GLY A 273 -32.66 42.32 -21.75
C GLY A 273 -34.16 42.38 -22.00
N SER A 274 -34.97 42.30 -20.94
CA SER A 274 -36.43 42.45 -21.06
C SER A 274 -36.82 43.80 -21.69
N ARG A 275 -36.17 44.89 -21.29
CA ARG A 275 -36.39 46.22 -21.89
C ARG A 275 -35.87 46.33 -23.32
N ALA A 276 -34.71 45.75 -23.64
CA ALA A 276 -34.14 45.75 -24.99
C ALA A 276 -35.03 44.96 -25.97
N LEU A 277 -35.51 43.77 -25.58
CA LEU A 277 -36.40 42.95 -26.38
C LEU A 277 -37.77 43.60 -26.60
N VAL A 278 -38.33 44.26 -25.57
CA VAL A 278 -39.59 45.01 -25.69
C VAL A 278 -39.43 46.23 -26.61
N SER A 279 -38.30 46.95 -26.51
CA SER A 279 -37.97 48.06 -27.43
C SER A 279 -37.84 47.56 -28.88
N PHE A 280 -37.21 46.40 -29.09
CA PHE A 280 -37.11 45.78 -30.40
C PHE A 280 -38.48 45.40 -30.97
N ASN A 281 -39.32 44.71 -30.19
CA ASN A 281 -40.66 44.30 -30.63
C ASN A 281 -41.58 45.50 -30.92
N SER A 282 -41.52 46.54 -30.10
CA SER A 282 -42.30 47.77 -30.33
C SER A 282 -41.82 48.55 -31.58
N ASN A 283 -40.52 48.53 -31.88
CA ASN A 283 -39.99 49.10 -33.12
C ASN A 283 -40.41 48.28 -34.35
N ILE A 284 -40.48 46.94 -34.24
CA ILE A 284 -41.05 46.08 -35.28
C ILE A 284 -42.53 46.41 -35.49
N ALA A 285 -43.31 46.51 -34.41
CA ALA A 285 -44.73 46.86 -34.50
C ALA A 285 -44.96 48.25 -35.12
N LYS A 286 -44.17 49.27 -34.73
CA LYS A 286 -44.21 50.61 -35.34
C LYS A 286 -43.71 50.64 -36.78
N SER A 287 -42.76 49.79 -37.15
CA SER A 287 -42.32 49.64 -38.55
C SER A 287 -43.42 49.03 -39.38
N SER A 288 -44.04 47.94 -38.89
CA SER A 288 -45.17 47.27 -39.55
C SER A 288 -46.38 48.19 -39.69
N LEU A 289 -46.69 48.98 -38.66
CA LEU A 289 -47.78 49.97 -38.70
C LEU A 289 -47.49 51.14 -39.65
N ARG A 290 -46.24 51.60 -39.74
CA ARG A 290 -45.83 52.63 -40.72
C ARG A 290 -45.83 52.09 -42.15
N PHE A 291 -45.51 50.82 -42.36
CA PHE A 291 -45.68 50.18 -43.67
C PHE A 291 -47.16 50.08 -44.07
N LEU A 292 -48.05 49.76 -43.13
CA LEU A 292 -49.50 49.73 -43.37
C LEU A 292 -50.11 51.13 -43.57
N HIS A 293 -49.55 52.16 -42.94
CA HIS A 293 -49.99 53.55 -43.12
C HIS A 293 -49.43 54.16 -44.42
N ALA A 294 -48.20 53.83 -44.81
CA ALA A 294 -47.61 54.22 -46.09
C ALA A 294 -48.34 53.55 -47.27
N SER A 295 -48.70 52.25 -47.16
CA SER A 295 -49.52 51.57 -48.17
C SER A 295 -50.93 52.13 -48.31
N ASN A 296 -51.43 52.87 -47.32
CA ASN A 296 -52.73 53.56 -47.38
C ASN A 296 -52.62 55.01 -47.91
N ILE A 297 -51.42 55.60 -47.93
CA ILE A 297 -51.18 56.95 -48.44
C ILE A 297 -50.68 56.92 -49.90
N ASP A 298 -50.05 55.83 -50.35
CA ASP A 298 -49.54 55.67 -51.72
C ASP A 298 -50.61 55.35 -52.79
N ILE A 299 -51.89 55.63 -52.55
CA ILE A 299 -52.92 55.67 -53.62
C ILE A 299 -53.04 57.08 -54.25
N ALA A 300 -52.40 58.11 -53.69
CA ALA A 300 -52.41 59.44 -54.29
C ALA A 300 -51.10 60.20 -54.04
N ASP A 301 -50.07 59.95 -54.87
CA ASP A 301 -49.51 60.94 -55.79
C ASP A 301 -48.26 60.37 -56.50
N SER A 302 -48.09 60.74 -57.76
CA SER A 302 -47.02 60.24 -58.65
C SER A 302 -45.78 61.14 -58.65
N HIS A 303 -44.58 60.59 -58.38
CA HIS A 303 -43.31 60.76 -59.12
C HIS A 303 -42.07 60.38 -58.27
N PRO A 304 -41.00 59.79 -58.85
CA PRO A 304 -39.86 59.27 -58.09
C PRO A 304 -38.73 60.31 -57.94
N ALA A 305 -38.28 60.51 -56.70
CA ALA A 305 -37.01 61.18 -56.41
C ALA A 305 -36.03 60.22 -55.73
N ARG A 306 -34.84 60.16 -56.33
CA ARG A 306 -33.68 59.30 -56.08
C ARG A 306 -33.04 59.58 -54.72
N ALA A 307 -33.01 58.59 -53.82
CA ALA A 307 -32.17 58.60 -52.63
C ALA A 307 -31.50 57.22 -52.43
N SER A 308 -30.18 57.27 -52.35
CA SER A 308 -29.22 56.16 -52.34
C SER A 308 -29.43 55.22 -51.15
N HIS A 309 -29.77 53.96 -51.40
CA HIS A 309 -29.98 52.95 -50.37
C HIS A 309 -29.08 51.73 -50.59
N CYS A 310 -28.44 51.29 -49.49
CA CYS A 310 -27.66 50.05 -49.37
C CYS A 310 -28.42 48.88 -49.98
N GLY A 311 -27.81 48.22 -50.98
CA GLY A 311 -28.45 47.22 -51.82
C GLY A 311 -28.98 46.02 -51.03
N ILE A 312 -30.30 45.89 -51.01
CA ILE A 312 -31.02 44.68 -50.62
C ILE A 312 -31.01 43.77 -51.84
N ARG A 313 -30.34 42.63 -51.73
CA ARG A 313 -30.51 41.50 -52.64
C ARG A 313 -31.62 40.64 -52.04
N ASP A 314 -32.85 40.80 -52.53
CA ASP A 314 -33.98 39.93 -52.17
C ASP A 314 -33.80 38.56 -52.85
N PRO A 315 -33.82 37.45 -52.12
CA PRO A 315 -34.35 36.20 -52.64
C PRO A 315 -35.84 36.11 -52.28
N SER A 316 -36.65 36.10 -53.33
CA SER A 316 -38.05 35.64 -53.38
C SER A 316 -38.36 34.54 -52.34
N MET A 317 -39.17 34.86 -51.32
CA MET A 317 -39.82 33.87 -50.45
C MET A 317 -41.12 33.41 -51.10
N GLY A 318 -41.11 32.17 -51.61
CA GLY A 318 -42.32 31.41 -51.88
C GLY A 318 -42.93 30.90 -50.57
N SER A 319 -44.20 31.19 -50.37
CA SER A 319 -45.05 30.62 -49.32
C SER A 319 -45.21 29.11 -49.50
N SER A 320 -44.89 28.31 -48.49
CA SER A 320 -45.64 27.06 -48.27
C SER A 320 -45.57 26.61 -46.81
N SER A 321 -46.75 26.40 -46.26
CA SER A 321 -47.07 26.03 -44.90
C SER A 321 -46.85 24.55 -44.61
N SER A 322 -46.23 24.20 -43.49
CA SER A 322 -46.60 23.00 -42.71
C SER A 322 -45.89 22.94 -41.34
N LYS A 323 -46.69 23.17 -40.29
CA LYS A 323 -46.84 22.46 -38.99
C LYS A 323 -45.73 21.51 -38.45
N PRO A 324 -45.70 21.26 -37.11
CA PRO A 324 -44.52 21.48 -36.26
C PRO A 324 -43.68 20.23 -35.92
N VAL A 325 -42.51 20.55 -35.34
CA VAL A 325 -41.57 19.74 -34.54
C VAL A 325 -42.24 18.62 -33.73
N ARG A 326 -41.96 17.37 -34.09
CA ARG A 326 -42.01 16.21 -33.17
C ARG A 326 -41.10 15.08 -33.68
N SER A 327 -39.79 15.32 -33.71
CA SER A 327 -38.78 14.28 -34.01
C SER A 327 -37.42 14.65 -33.40
N ALA A 328 -37.37 14.78 -32.06
CA ALA A 328 -36.11 14.81 -31.31
C ALA A 328 -36.22 14.19 -29.91
N ALA A 329 -37.36 13.57 -29.58
CA ALA A 329 -37.61 12.97 -28.26
C ALA A 329 -37.60 11.42 -28.25
N GLN A 330 -37.17 10.77 -29.35
CA GLN A 330 -37.13 9.30 -29.46
C GLN A 330 -35.73 8.71 -29.71
N ALA A 331 -34.66 9.50 -29.57
CA ALA A 331 -33.28 9.00 -29.65
C ALA A 331 -32.64 8.68 -28.28
N VAL A 332 -33.39 8.81 -27.18
CA VAL A 332 -32.92 8.52 -25.81
C VAL A 332 -33.75 7.40 -25.19
N SER A 333 -33.85 6.25 -25.87
CA SER A 333 -34.47 5.05 -25.32
C SER A 333 -33.91 3.78 -25.97
N ARG A 334 -32.60 3.57 -25.92
CA ARG A 334 -31.99 2.24 -26.17
C ARG A 334 -30.57 2.18 -25.60
N ARG A 335 -30.46 2.11 -24.27
CA ARG A 335 -29.26 1.55 -23.62
C ARG A 335 -29.53 0.07 -23.38
N GLN A 336 -29.14 -0.77 -24.36
CA GLN A 336 -29.06 -2.21 -24.16
C GLN A 336 -27.63 -2.54 -23.73
N TYR A 337 -27.50 -3.08 -22.52
CA TYR A 337 -26.28 -3.72 -22.02
C TYR A 337 -26.11 -5.09 -22.69
N PRO A 338 -24.93 -5.45 -23.21
CA PRO A 338 -24.64 -6.83 -23.54
C PRO A 338 -24.36 -7.62 -22.26
N LYS A 339 -25.08 -8.73 -22.08
CA LYS A 339 -24.77 -9.79 -21.11
C LYS A 339 -24.07 -10.94 -21.84
N GLN A 340 -22.97 -11.41 -21.23
CA GLN A 340 -22.36 -12.74 -21.32
C GLN A 340 -21.44 -13.11 -22.52
N PRO A 341 -20.53 -14.10 -22.32
CA PRO A 341 -19.12 -14.00 -22.68
C PRO A 341 -18.70 -14.94 -23.83
N SER A 342 -17.55 -14.68 -24.45
CA SER A 342 -16.93 -15.59 -25.44
C SER A 342 -15.42 -15.40 -25.41
N THR A 343 -14.67 -16.32 -24.78
CA THR A 343 -13.89 -17.43 -25.38
C THR A 343 -12.58 -17.02 -26.06
N LEU A 344 -11.48 -17.55 -25.53
CA LEU A 344 -10.11 -17.49 -26.07
C LEU A 344 -10.02 -17.96 -27.53
N PRO A 345 -8.98 -17.51 -28.24
CA PRO A 345 -8.10 -18.47 -28.91
C PRO A 345 -6.62 -18.33 -28.53
N SER A 346 -5.99 -19.50 -28.55
CA SER A 346 -4.61 -19.85 -28.24
C SER A 346 -3.61 -19.57 -29.38
N THR A 347 -2.47 -18.96 -29.03
CA THR A 347 -1.06 -19.21 -29.49
C THR A 347 -0.71 -19.18 -31.00
N PRO A 348 0.59 -19.20 -31.38
CA PRO A 348 1.71 -18.36 -30.94
C PRO A 348 2.49 -17.76 -32.15
N SER A 349 3.21 -16.64 -31.98
CA SER A 349 4.35 -16.36 -32.86
C SER A 349 5.49 -15.63 -32.15
N LYS A 350 6.68 -16.02 -32.60
CA LYS A 350 8.01 -15.96 -31.99
C LYS A 350 8.66 -14.57 -32.14
N PRO A 351 9.56 -14.14 -31.24
CA PRO A 351 10.23 -12.84 -31.26
C PRO A 351 11.45 -12.83 -32.20
N PRO A 352 11.85 -11.67 -32.75
CA PRO A 352 13.22 -11.47 -33.20
C PRO A 352 14.09 -10.83 -32.11
N SER A 353 15.25 -11.44 -31.93
CA SER A 353 16.40 -11.03 -31.14
C SER A 353 17.23 -9.92 -31.83
N PRO A 354 18.23 -9.32 -31.14
CA PRO A 354 18.70 -7.94 -31.34
C PRO A 354 20.06 -7.83 -32.07
N GLY A 355 20.43 -6.61 -32.43
CA GLY A 355 21.81 -6.20 -32.72
C GLY A 355 21.93 -4.73 -33.13
N PRO A 356 23.13 -4.12 -33.15
CA PRO A 356 24.21 -4.27 -32.18
C PRO A 356 24.79 -2.92 -31.67
N ALA A 357 25.67 -3.07 -30.68
CA ALA A 357 26.48 -2.13 -29.92
C ALA A 357 27.07 -0.88 -30.61
N SER A 358 27.18 0.19 -29.83
CA SER A 358 28.33 1.12 -29.87
C SER A 358 28.65 1.64 -28.46
N ALA A 359 29.92 1.53 -28.08
CA ALA A 359 30.59 2.10 -26.90
C ALA A 359 31.98 2.60 -27.37
N PRO A 360 32.86 3.25 -26.58
CA PRO A 360 32.71 4.13 -25.40
C PRO A 360 33.60 5.42 -25.44
N ARG A 361 33.37 6.44 -24.58
CA ARG A 361 34.47 7.15 -23.85
C ARG A 361 33.96 8.09 -22.71
N PRO A 362 34.65 8.17 -21.54
CA PRO A 362 34.32 9.02 -20.36
C PRO A 362 35.33 10.21 -20.23
N PRO A 363 35.49 10.95 -19.09
CA PRO A 363 34.69 11.10 -17.85
C PRO A 363 34.41 12.58 -17.43
N LYS A 364 33.49 12.80 -16.48
CA LYS A 364 33.72 13.80 -15.42
C LYS A 364 32.98 13.44 -14.12
N GLU A 365 33.74 13.60 -13.06
CA GLU A 365 33.59 13.15 -11.69
C GLU A 365 32.87 14.23 -10.87
N GLN A 366 31.93 13.84 -10.01
CA GLN A 366 31.71 14.47 -8.71
C GLN A 366 30.80 13.61 -7.82
N GLU A 367 31.39 13.18 -6.71
CA GLU A 367 30.74 12.60 -5.54
C GLU A 367 29.67 13.54 -4.97
N THR A 368 28.60 12.99 -4.37
CA THR A 368 28.29 13.19 -2.93
C THR A 368 27.22 12.17 -2.51
N LYS A 369 27.53 11.40 -1.46
CA LYS A 369 26.62 10.52 -0.72
C LYS A 369 25.69 11.34 0.18
N THR A 370 24.39 11.06 0.19
CA THR A 370 23.60 11.14 1.43
C THR A 370 22.52 10.06 1.50
N ARG A 371 22.57 9.34 2.61
CA ARG A 371 21.85 8.13 3.01
C ARG A 371 20.47 8.49 3.57
N ALA A 372 19.40 7.88 3.05
CA ALA A 372 18.05 7.96 3.62
C ALA A 372 17.80 6.74 4.57
N PRO A 373 17.04 6.89 5.68
CA PRO A 373 16.67 5.77 6.53
C PRO A 373 15.36 5.11 6.04
N THR A 374 15.42 3.82 5.77
CA THR A 374 14.30 2.99 5.26
C THR A 374 13.63 2.22 6.41
N GLY A 375 12.30 2.33 6.50
CA GLY A 375 11.44 1.60 7.45
C GLY A 375 10.91 0.27 6.88
N PRO A 376 10.22 -0.56 7.69
CA PRO A 376 9.91 -1.95 7.36
C PRO A 376 8.77 -2.08 6.32
N THR A 377 8.88 -3.08 5.45
CA THR A 377 7.81 -3.47 4.53
C THR A 377 7.21 -4.81 4.94
N TYR A 378 5.88 -4.88 4.90
CA TYR A 378 5.04 -5.98 5.34
C TYR A 378 4.61 -6.81 4.13
N HIS A 379 4.84 -8.13 4.17
CA HIS A 379 4.39 -9.05 3.13
C HIS A 379 3.15 -9.81 3.63
N SER A 380 1.98 -9.20 3.57
CA SER A 380 0.73 -9.97 3.55
C SER A 380 0.58 -10.63 2.19
N LYS A 381 0.23 -11.92 2.16
CA LYS A 381 -0.19 -12.62 0.94
C LYS A 381 -1.58 -12.17 0.46
N GLU A 382 -2.24 -11.26 1.17
CA GLU A 382 -3.55 -10.70 0.83
C GLU A 382 -3.41 -9.49 -0.09
N GLN A 383 -4.14 -9.51 -1.21
CA GLN A 383 -4.26 -8.36 -2.09
C GLN A 383 -5.04 -7.23 -1.40
N PRO A 384 -4.68 -5.96 -1.62
CA PRO A 384 -5.42 -4.83 -1.06
C PRO A 384 -6.87 -4.88 -1.54
N SER A 385 -7.80 -4.96 -0.59
CA SER A 385 -9.23 -5.01 -0.84
C SER A 385 -9.95 -3.94 -0.02
N LEU A 386 -11.06 -3.42 -0.56
CA LEU A 386 -11.91 -2.42 0.10
C LEU A 386 -12.86 -3.05 1.13
N THR A 387 -12.78 -4.37 1.31
CA THR A 387 -13.62 -5.19 2.18
C THR A 387 -12.73 -5.95 3.14
N LYS A 388 -13.02 -5.91 4.44
CA LYS A 388 -12.24 -6.66 5.44
C LYS A 388 -12.23 -8.15 5.11
N SER A 389 -11.05 -8.71 4.93
CA SER A 389 -10.84 -10.16 4.77
C SER A 389 -10.97 -10.86 6.12
N ASN A 390 -11.25 -12.16 6.08
CA ASN A 390 -11.45 -12.97 7.28
C ASN A 390 -10.16 -13.05 8.15
N ALA A 391 -8.98 -12.98 7.53
CA ALA A 391 -7.70 -12.95 8.23
C ALA A 391 -7.53 -11.66 9.06
N ILE A 392 -7.94 -10.50 8.51
CA ILE A 392 -7.90 -9.21 9.22
C ILE A 392 -8.85 -9.23 10.44
N ASP A 393 -10.00 -9.89 10.33
CA ASP A 393 -10.94 -10.05 11.45
C ASP A 393 -10.44 -11.06 12.51
N LEU A 394 -9.62 -12.04 12.12
CA LEU A 394 -8.96 -12.98 13.05
C LEU A 394 -7.86 -12.29 13.86
N ASP A 395 -6.96 -11.54 13.19
CA ASP A 395 -5.88 -10.80 13.85
C ASP A 395 -6.42 -9.67 14.75
N GLY A 396 -7.53 -9.04 14.35
CA GLY A 396 -8.20 -8.01 15.16
C GLY A 396 -8.87 -8.53 16.42
N ARG A 397 -9.04 -9.86 16.56
CA ARG A 397 -9.60 -10.51 17.75
C ARG A 397 -8.53 -11.07 18.69
N ASP A 398 -7.26 -11.03 18.30
CA ASP A 398 -6.16 -11.55 19.11
C ASP A 398 -5.85 -10.59 20.29
N PRO A 399 -6.01 -11.03 21.55
CA PRO A 399 -5.71 -10.22 22.73
C PRO A 399 -4.21 -9.88 22.85
N ASP A 400 -3.32 -10.73 22.36
CA ASP A 400 -1.86 -10.54 22.44
C ASP A 400 -1.38 -9.51 21.41
N PHE A 401 -2.01 -9.50 20.23
CA PHE A 401 -1.83 -8.44 19.23
C PHE A 401 -2.28 -7.08 19.79
N ALA A 402 -3.44 -7.03 20.44
CA ALA A 402 -3.95 -5.82 21.08
C ALA A 402 -3.05 -5.33 22.22
N ALA A 403 -2.45 -6.23 23.00
CA ALA A 403 -1.48 -5.90 24.05
C ALA A 403 -0.18 -5.33 23.47
N THR A 404 0.30 -5.89 22.35
CA THR A 404 1.51 -5.44 21.65
C THR A 404 1.32 -4.03 21.07
N LEU A 405 0.16 -3.74 20.48
CA LEU A 405 -0.17 -2.41 19.98
C LEU A 405 -0.26 -1.35 21.10
N ARG A 406 -0.67 -1.74 22.31
CA ARG A 406 -0.64 -0.85 23.48
C ARG A 406 0.79 -0.54 23.96
N GLY A 407 1.73 -1.48 23.76
CA GLY A 407 3.14 -1.30 24.10
C GLY A 407 3.93 -0.42 23.11
N ILE A 408 3.56 -0.42 21.83
CA ILE A 408 4.28 0.31 20.78
C ILE A 408 4.00 1.83 20.82
N GLY A 409 2.91 2.25 21.46
CA GLY A 409 2.50 3.66 21.53
C GLY A 409 2.14 4.24 20.15
N PRO A 410 1.55 5.44 20.11
CA PRO A 410 1.26 6.10 18.84
C PRO A 410 2.58 6.49 18.14
N VAL A 411 2.86 5.89 16.98
CA VAL A 411 3.97 6.27 16.12
C VAL A 411 3.77 7.73 15.69
N SER A 412 4.67 8.62 16.10
CA SER A 412 4.72 9.99 15.61
C SER A 412 5.08 9.93 14.12
N PRO A 413 4.20 10.33 13.19
CA PRO A 413 4.58 10.41 11.80
C PRO A 413 5.69 11.46 11.70
N ALA A 414 6.87 11.06 11.18
CA ALA A 414 7.93 12.00 10.86
C ALA A 414 7.35 13.13 9.98
N PRO A 415 7.80 14.39 10.16
CA PRO A 415 7.31 15.50 9.35
C PRO A 415 7.59 15.21 7.88
N THR A 416 6.51 15.08 7.11
CA THR A 416 6.55 14.80 5.68
C THR A 416 7.10 16.02 4.96
N LEU A 417 8.28 15.90 4.35
CA LEU A 417 8.85 16.90 3.44
C LEU A 417 8.14 16.82 2.07
N SER A 418 6.85 17.10 2.05
CA SER A 418 6.05 17.19 0.83
C SER A 418 5.39 18.57 0.77
N ASN A 419 5.77 19.39 -0.21
CA ASN A 419 5.25 20.76 -0.42
C ASN A 419 3.74 20.83 -0.72
N SER A 420 3.05 19.70 -0.80
CA SER A 420 1.61 19.60 -1.08
C SER A 420 0.78 19.09 0.10
N SER A 421 1.39 18.84 1.26
CA SER A 421 0.73 18.26 2.43
C SER A 421 0.70 19.26 3.58
N THR A 422 -0.19 20.25 3.51
CA THR A 422 -0.40 21.16 4.64
C THR A 422 -1.23 20.48 5.73
N PHE A 423 -0.59 19.65 6.56
CA PHE A 423 -1.19 19.28 7.84
C PHE A 423 -1.05 20.50 8.76
N ALA A 424 -2.15 21.22 8.97
CA ALA A 424 -2.18 22.34 9.89
C ALA A 424 -2.06 21.81 11.34
N SER A 425 -0.83 21.57 11.79
CA SER A 425 -0.53 21.56 13.23
C SER A 425 -0.74 22.99 13.73
N GLY A 426 -1.94 23.27 14.21
CA GLY A 426 -2.28 24.53 14.87
C GLY A 426 -1.52 24.65 16.19
N ALA A 427 -0.24 24.99 16.12
CA ALA A 427 0.52 25.51 17.24
C ALA A 427 0.14 26.98 17.44
N GLN A 428 -0.43 27.27 18.61
CA GLN A 428 -0.39 28.56 19.32
C GLN A 428 -0.42 29.82 18.45
N ARG A 429 -1.64 30.29 18.14
CA ARG A 429 -1.91 31.72 18.17
C ARG A 429 -2.59 32.01 19.50
N GLY A 430 -1.91 32.78 20.34
CA GLY A 430 -2.54 33.39 21.50
C GLY A 430 -3.68 34.26 21.02
N ASP A 431 -4.90 33.89 21.37
CA ASP A 431 -5.98 34.85 21.46
C ASP A 431 -7.11 34.35 22.38
N SER A 432 -7.70 35.34 23.02
CA SER A 432 -8.52 35.36 24.23
C SER A 432 -9.93 34.77 24.10
N VAL A 433 -10.11 33.62 23.43
CA VAL A 433 -11.42 32.96 23.35
C VAL A 433 -11.48 31.76 24.29
N GLN A 434 -12.18 31.92 25.42
CA GLN A 434 -12.58 30.79 26.26
C GLN A 434 -13.52 29.87 25.47
N THR A 435 -12.96 28.82 24.87
CA THR A 435 -13.76 27.74 24.29
C THR A 435 -14.28 26.87 25.43
N VAL A 436 -15.61 26.69 25.50
CA VAL A 436 -16.34 25.88 26.51
C VAL A 436 -15.89 24.40 26.54
N PHE A 437 -15.14 23.96 25.52
CA PHE A 437 -14.66 22.59 25.39
C PHE A 437 -13.20 22.46 25.84
N PRO A 438 -12.85 21.41 26.61
CA PRO A 438 -11.47 21.16 27.00
C PRO A 438 -10.60 20.91 25.77
N ARG A 439 -9.39 21.48 25.74
CA ARG A 439 -8.41 21.24 24.68
C ARG A 439 -7.56 20.02 25.03
N ALA A 440 -7.61 18.98 24.21
CA ALA A 440 -6.64 17.87 24.26
C ALA A 440 -5.78 17.88 23.00
N ALA A 441 -4.55 17.36 23.11
CA ALA A 441 -3.59 17.29 22.02
C ALA A 441 -4.08 16.46 20.81
N ASN A 442 -5.07 15.57 21.01
CA ASN A 442 -5.71 14.81 19.95
C ASN A 442 -7.24 14.90 20.05
N PRO A 443 -7.93 15.54 19.07
CA PRO A 443 -9.38 15.69 19.11
C PRO A 443 -10.12 14.35 19.00
N ALA A 444 -9.54 13.35 18.32
CA ALA A 444 -10.17 12.04 18.16
C ALA A 444 -10.24 11.27 19.50
N LEU A 445 -9.19 11.34 20.32
CA LEU A 445 -9.18 10.74 21.64
C LEU A 445 -10.18 11.41 22.59
N LEU A 446 -10.38 12.73 22.44
CA LEU A 446 -11.39 13.47 23.22
C LEU A 446 -12.81 12.97 22.92
N VAL A 447 -13.15 12.78 21.65
CA VAL A 447 -14.47 12.29 21.24
C VAL A 447 -14.69 10.85 21.72
N VAL A 448 -13.70 9.98 21.56
CA VAL A 448 -13.82 8.57 21.97
C VAL A 448 -13.95 8.43 23.49
N THR A 449 -13.13 9.15 24.26
CA THR A 449 -13.20 9.12 25.74
C THR A 449 -14.50 9.75 26.25
N ALA A 450 -14.97 10.84 25.64
CA ALA A 450 -16.26 11.44 25.96
C ALA A 450 -17.41 10.45 25.68
N ARG A 451 -17.38 9.77 24.53
CA ARG A 451 -18.39 8.75 24.18
C ARG A 451 -18.41 7.60 25.17
N GLN A 452 -17.24 7.07 25.54
CA GLN A 452 -17.13 5.99 26.53
C GLN A 452 -17.65 6.43 27.90
N LYS A 453 -17.33 7.67 28.32
CA LYS A 453 -17.80 8.21 29.60
C LYS A 453 -19.32 8.35 29.64
N ILE A 454 -19.92 8.85 28.56
CA ILE A 454 -21.38 9.00 28.43
C ILE A 454 -22.06 7.62 28.41
N ALA A 455 -21.53 6.66 27.63
CA ALA A 455 -22.06 5.30 27.57
C ALA A 455 -22.05 4.62 28.95
N LYS A 456 -20.92 4.68 29.66
CA LYS A 456 -20.80 4.12 31.01
C LYS A 456 -21.73 4.78 32.02
N ALA A 457 -21.97 6.09 31.88
CA ALA A 457 -22.91 6.79 32.75
C ALA A 457 -24.37 6.41 32.46
N ALA A 458 -24.71 6.19 31.19
CA ALA A 458 -26.03 5.70 30.79
C ALA A 458 -26.29 4.26 31.26
N GLU A 459 -25.31 3.37 31.15
CA GLU A 459 -25.41 1.99 31.66
C GLU A 459 -25.65 1.95 33.17
N ARG A 460 -24.89 2.74 33.94
CA ARG A 460 -25.10 2.87 35.39
C ARG A 460 -26.49 3.40 35.74
N GLU A 461 -27.03 4.31 34.93
CA GLU A 461 -28.40 4.78 35.15
C GLU A 461 -29.40 3.65 34.96
N VAL A 462 -29.26 2.86 33.90
CA VAL A 462 -30.12 1.69 33.61
C VAL A 462 -30.05 0.67 34.75
N GLU A 463 -28.88 0.42 35.34
CA GLU A 463 -28.72 -0.48 36.49
C GLU A 463 -29.42 0.01 37.77
N LEU A 464 -29.61 1.32 37.91
CA LEU A 464 -30.30 1.94 39.05
C LEU A 464 -31.82 2.02 38.84
N VAL A 465 -32.30 1.85 37.61
CA VAL A 465 -33.74 1.80 37.31
C VAL A 465 -34.36 0.61 38.05
N GLY A 466 -35.30 0.89 38.96
CA GLY A 466 -35.99 -0.13 39.76
C GLY A 466 -35.47 -0.27 41.19
N ARG A 467 -34.39 0.43 41.57
CA ARG A 467 -33.94 0.47 42.98
C ARG A 467 -34.68 1.53 43.82
N PRO A 468 -34.93 1.27 45.12
CA PRO A 468 -35.47 2.28 46.03
C PRO A 468 -34.44 3.40 46.19
N GLY A 469 -34.75 4.60 45.68
CA GLY A 469 -33.85 5.77 45.67
C GLY A 469 -33.47 6.29 44.27
N PHE A 470 -33.99 5.71 43.19
CA PHE A 470 -33.78 6.22 41.83
C PHE A 470 -34.44 7.59 41.62
N THR A 471 -33.65 8.60 41.26
CA THR A 471 -34.10 10.00 41.12
C THR A 471 -34.75 10.33 39.77
N GLY A 472 -34.79 9.38 38.84
CA GLY A 472 -35.33 9.54 37.49
C GLY A 472 -34.26 9.42 36.41
N ARG A 473 -34.69 9.30 35.14
CA ARG A 473 -33.81 9.13 33.98
C ARG A 473 -33.19 10.45 33.51
N GLU A 474 -31.90 10.45 33.19
CA GLU A 474 -31.15 11.61 32.66
C GLU A 474 -30.78 11.39 31.18
N TYR A 475 -30.44 10.17 30.78
CA TYR A 475 -30.12 9.83 29.38
C TYR A 475 -31.39 9.41 28.61
N LEU A 476 -31.74 10.19 27.59
CA LEU A 476 -32.99 10.06 26.85
C LEU A 476 -32.78 9.56 25.41
N ASP A 477 -33.74 8.78 24.92
CA ASP A 477 -33.85 8.44 23.50
C ASP A 477 -34.55 9.55 22.72
N ALA A 478 -34.33 9.60 21.40
CA ALA A 478 -34.88 10.62 20.51
C ALA A 478 -36.42 10.69 20.58
N LEU A 479 -37.10 9.55 20.73
CA LEU A 479 -38.56 9.50 20.88
C LEU A 479 -39.04 10.15 22.18
N THR A 480 -38.34 9.91 23.29
CA THR A 480 -38.67 10.52 24.59
C THR A 480 -38.40 12.03 24.57
N ILE A 481 -37.33 12.47 23.90
CA ILE A 481 -37.05 13.89 23.69
C ILE A 481 -38.18 14.53 22.88
N ARG A 482 -38.62 13.90 21.78
CA ARG A 482 -39.72 14.39 20.95
C ARG A 482 -41.02 14.52 21.74
N GLN A 483 -41.35 13.50 22.54
CA GLN A 483 -42.53 13.51 23.39
C GLN A 483 -42.47 14.64 24.44
N ALA A 484 -41.32 14.80 25.12
CA ALA A 484 -41.11 15.87 26.08
C ALA A 484 -41.26 17.27 25.44
N LEU A 485 -40.71 17.47 24.23
CA LEU A 485 -40.83 18.72 23.48
C LEU A 485 -42.28 18.98 23.03
N SER A 486 -43.02 17.95 22.59
CA SER A 486 -44.44 18.08 22.24
C SER A 486 -45.29 18.47 23.47
N MET A 487 -45.04 17.87 24.63
CA MET A 487 -45.74 18.20 25.88
C MET A 487 -45.44 19.63 26.35
N ARG A 488 -44.18 20.08 26.21
CA ARG A 488 -43.76 21.44 26.55
C ARG A 488 -44.32 22.50 25.60
N ASP A 489 -44.19 22.28 24.30
CA ASP A 489 -44.42 23.32 23.29
C ASP A 489 -45.86 23.36 22.78
N ARG A 490 -46.49 22.20 22.56
CA ARG A 490 -47.88 22.08 22.06
C ARG A 490 -48.91 22.07 23.18
N GLN A 491 -48.64 21.31 24.25
CA GLN A 491 -49.58 21.15 25.38
C GLN A 491 -49.36 22.17 26.50
N GLY A 492 -48.22 22.88 26.51
CA GLY A 492 -47.94 23.95 27.47
C GLY A 492 -47.70 23.47 28.91
N MET A 493 -47.39 22.19 29.12
CA MET A 493 -47.16 21.65 30.45
C MET A 493 -45.87 22.21 31.08
N PRO A 494 -45.83 22.43 32.41
CA PRO A 494 -44.63 22.88 33.10
C PRO A 494 -43.56 21.76 33.14
N SER A 495 -42.28 22.13 33.05
CA SER A 495 -41.14 21.19 32.99
C SER A 495 -41.19 20.12 34.09
N GLY A 496 -41.50 20.50 35.33
CA GLY A 496 -41.53 19.57 36.46
C GLY A 496 -42.67 18.54 36.41
N GLU A 497 -43.76 18.83 35.71
CA GLU A 497 -44.85 17.86 35.51
C GLU A 497 -44.51 16.88 34.39
N ILE A 498 -43.90 17.38 33.31
CA ILE A 498 -43.36 16.55 32.23
C ILE A 498 -42.31 15.56 32.77
N GLU A 499 -41.43 16.02 33.66
CA GLU A 499 -40.41 15.18 34.30
C GLU A 499 -41.02 14.08 35.16
N ARG A 500 -42.11 14.38 35.89
CA ARG A 500 -42.83 13.36 36.68
C ARG A 500 -43.54 12.34 35.79
N LEU A 501 -44.21 12.80 34.73
CA LEU A 501 -44.94 11.94 33.80
C LEU A 501 -44.01 10.99 33.03
N LEU A 502 -42.86 11.49 32.59
CA LEU A 502 -41.87 10.72 31.83
C LEU A 502 -40.82 10.01 32.73
N ARG A 503 -40.95 10.11 34.07
CA ARG A 503 -40.02 9.57 35.07
C ARG A 503 -38.57 10.04 34.86
N LEU A 504 -38.41 11.30 34.50
CA LEU A 504 -37.13 11.94 34.29
C LEU A 504 -36.58 12.54 35.58
N LYS A 505 -35.27 12.67 35.64
CA LYS A 505 -34.59 13.37 36.72
C LYS A 505 -34.96 14.85 36.66
N LYS A 506 -35.08 15.48 37.84
CA LYS A 506 -35.44 16.89 37.95
C LYS A 506 -34.42 17.78 37.21
N GLY A 507 -34.89 18.67 36.34
CA GLY A 507 -34.09 19.62 35.56
C GLY A 507 -33.56 19.09 34.22
N VAL A 508 -33.99 17.90 33.78
CA VAL A 508 -33.62 17.35 32.45
C VAL A 508 -34.35 18.08 31.33
N VAL A 509 -35.62 18.45 31.53
CA VAL A 509 -36.41 19.16 30.51
C VAL A 509 -35.89 20.59 30.32
N ASP A 510 -35.38 21.21 31.38
CA ASP A 510 -34.77 22.55 31.31
C ASP A 510 -33.44 22.55 30.53
N ARG A 511 -32.72 21.41 30.50
CA ARG A 511 -31.50 21.24 29.68
C ARG A 511 -31.78 21.15 28.18
N LEU A 512 -33.02 20.85 27.78
CA LEU A 512 -33.45 20.89 26.37
C LEU A 512 -33.63 22.34 25.86
N GLY A 513 -33.37 23.34 26.70
CA GLY A 513 -33.45 24.75 26.35
C GLY A 513 -34.83 25.35 26.60
N LYS A 514 -34.91 26.69 26.51
CA LYS A 514 -36.19 27.42 26.62
C LYS A 514 -37.10 27.10 25.43
N LYS A 515 -38.40 27.26 25.61
CA LYS A 515 -39.41 27.14 24.55
C LYS A 515 -38.97 27.96 23.32
N GLY A 516 -38.93 27.31 22.15
CA GLY A 516 -38.54 27.92 20.88
C GLY A 516 -37.04 27.83 20.51
N VAL A 517 -36.16 27.41 21.41
CA VAL A 517 -34.73 27.18 21.07
C VAL A 517 -34.51 25.83 20.39
N VAL A 518 -35.19 24.80 20.90
CA VAL A 518 -35.23 23.46 20.31
C VAL A 518 -36.68 23.06 20.22
N SER A 519 -37.19 22.86 19.01
CA SER A 519 -38.57 22.43 18.74
C SER A 519 -38.56 21.15 17.91
N GLU A 520 -39.62 20.35 18.04
CA GLU A 520 -39.87 19.27 17.10
C GLU A 520 -40.05 19.87 15.69
N VAL A 521 -39.15 19.52 14.76
CA VAL A 521 -39.33 19.83 13.34
C VAL A 521 -40.44 18.93 12.83
N GLY A 522 -41.60 19.52 12.59
CA GLY A 522 -42.75 18.85 11.97
C GLY A 522 -42.52 18.60 10.50
#